data_AF-A0A1A6GKR5-F1
#
_entry.id   AF-A0A1A6GKR5-F1
#
_cell.length_a   1.000
_cell.length_b   1.000
_cell.length_c   1.000
_cell.angle_alpha   90.00
_cell.angle_beta   90.00
_cell.angle_gamma   90.00
#
_symmetry.space_group_name_H-M   'P 1'
#
loop_
_entity.id
_entity.type
_entity.pdbx_description
1 polymer ?
#
loop_
_entity_poly.entity_id
_entity_poly.type
_entity_poly.pdbx_seq_one_letter_code
_entity_poly.pdbx_strand_id
1 'polypeptide(L)'
;MLLMLVKGIDSRYNEGCRELANYLLFDLYSQNTTDFEKTGFSEEILDDVIILIKSDSVHLYCNPVNYRYLLPYVAHWRNLHFHCMTENEYEDEEAAEEFKISSFVDMVRDCSRIGIPYSSQGHLQIFDMFVVEKWPIVQAFALEGIGGDGFFTMKYELQDVSLSLWNVYSRMDPMSLENMISEDLVVFEHQWTNFFANFDTEIPFLLELSESQAGEPFRSYFSHGMISSHITENSPHRQPFVLFGNHSTRDNLSAGSFNFPSEGHLVRNTGPAGSFAKHMVTVTSCPGQLNKFVLIEKSLDILNQTSYLESGLPLFLFNSSFTLLPT
;
A
#
# COMPACT_ATOMS: atom_id res chain seq x y z
N MET A 1 -9.11 5.91 26.70
CA MET A 1 -7.85 5.68 25.97
C MET A 1 -7.86 6.65 24.81
N LEU A 2 -6.80 7.42 24.65
CA LEU A 2 -6.60 8.41 23.60
C LEU A 2 -5.69 7.80 22.53
N LEU A 3 -5.96 7.99 21.23
CA LEU A 3 -5.03 7.66 20.16
C LEU A 3 -4.27 8.92 19.75
N MET A 4 -2.94 8.87 19.76
CA MET A 4 -2.08 10.00 19.47
C MET A 4 -1.36 9.83 18.14
N LEU A 5 -1.48 10.84 17.29
CA LEU A 5 -0.79 10.95 16.02
C LEU A 5 -0.06 12.28 15.97
N VAL A 6 1.25 12.24 15.73
CA VAL A 6 2.12 13.41 15.60
C VAL A 6 2.95 13.20 14.34
N LYS A 7 2.81 14.11 13.37
CA LYS A 7 3.58 14.04 12.11
C LYS A 7 4.95 14.74 12.25
N GLY A 8 5.81 14.48 11.27
CA GLY A 8 7.07 15.21 11.08
C GLY A 8 8.09 15.07 12.19
N ILE A 9 8.90 16.13 12.31
CA ILE A 9 10.01 16.22 13.25
C ILE A 9 9.57 16.09 14.71
N ASP A 10 8.34 16.49 15.05
CA ASP A 10 7.80 16.47 16.41
C ASP A 10 7.60 15.06 16.97
N SER A 11 7.50 14.04 16.11
CA SER A 11 7.57 12.62 16.48
C SER A 11 8.87 11.92 16.07
N ARG A 12 9.86 12.70 15.63
CA ARG A 12 11.09 12.23 14.97
C ARG A 12 10.80 11.38 13.74
N TYR A 13 9.84 11.81 12.92
CA TYR A 13 9.39 11.14 11.70
C TYR A 13 8.92 9.70 11.98
N ASN A 14 8.07 9.54 13.01
CA ASN A 14 7.59 8.21 13.35
C ASN A 14 6.72 7.60 12.23
N GLU A 15 7.15 6.44 11.75
CA GLU A 15 6.54 5.75 10.61
C GLU A 15 5.10 5.29 10.86
N GLY A 16 4.78 4.83 12.08
CA GLY A 16 3.41 4.43 12.40
C GLY A 16 2.44 5.61 12.48
N CYS A 17 2.90 6.79 12.94
CA CYS A 17 2.14 8.03 12.88
C CYS A 17 1.89 8.46 11.43
N ARG A 18 2.90 8.33 10.56
CA ARG A 18 2.78 8.62 9.12
C ARG A 18 1.76 7.72 8.43
N GLU A 19 1.83 6.42 8.68
CA GLU A 19 0.89 5.42 8.16
C GLU A 19 -0.55 5.71 8.62
N LEU A 20 -0.75 6.00 9.92
CA LEU A 20 -2.08 6.36 10.44
C LEU A 20 -2.60 7.67 9.84
N ALA A 21 -1.73 8.66 9.59
CA ALA A 21 -2.13 9.93 8.97
C ALA A 21 -2.65 9.69 7.55
N ASN A 22 -1.92 8.89 6.77
CA ASN A 22 -2.29 8.54 5.41
C ASN A 22 -3.61 7.76 5.39
N TYR A 23 -3.81 6.82 6.31
CA TYR A 23 -5.07 6.10 6.43
C TYR A 23 -6.26 7.03 6.73
N LEU A 24 -6.11 7.94 7.70
CA LEU A 24 -7.20 8.84 8.12
C LEU A 24 -7.52 9.93 7.08
N LEU A 25 -6.52 10.34 6.30
CA LEU A 25 -6.60 11.47 5.38
C LEU A 25 -6.50 11.03 3.92
N PHE A 26 -6.84 9.77 3.63
CA PHE A 26 -6.93 9.23 2.27
C PHE A 26 -5.68 9.52 1.43
N ASP A 27 -4.52 9.19 2.00
CA ASP A 27 -3.24 9.32 1.31
C ASP A 27 -2.88 10.77 0.92
N LEU A 28 -3.52 11.77 1.56
CA LEU A 28 -3.27 13.20 1.32
C LEU A 28 -1.78 13.53 1.31
N TYR A 29 -0.97 12.90 2.15
CA TYR A 29 0.47 13.16 2.28
C TYR A 29 1.35 12.08 1.63
N SER A 30 0.77 11.03 1.03
CA SER A 30 1.54 9.97 0.35
C SER A 30 1.47 10.09 -1.18
N GLN A 31 0.45 10.77 -1.72
CA GLN A 31 0.32 10.96 -3.16
C GLN A 31 1.27 12.04 -3.67
N ASN A 32 2.24 11.59 -4.47
CA ASN A 32 3.02 12.36 -5.44
C ASN A 32 3.65 13.65 -4.90
N THR A 33 4.95 13.58 -4.65
CA THR A 33 5.87 14.73 -4.58
C THR A 33 5.57 15.81 -5.62
N THR A 34 5.03 15.45 -6.79
CA THR A 34 4.70 16.38 -7.88
C THR A 34 3.52 17.32 -7.61
N ASP A 35 2.58 17.00 -6.71
CA ASP A 35 1.48 17.91 -6.36
C ASP A 35 1.86 18.81 -5.19
N PHE A 36 2.64 18.32 -4.23
CA PHE A 36 3.20 19.16 -3.15
C PHE A 36 4.33 20.07 -3.63
N GLU A 37 5.16 19.64 -4.58
CA GLU A 37 6.14 20.51 -5.25
C GLU A 37 5.47 21.72 -5.92
N LYS A 38 4.22 21.58 -6.38
CA LYS A 38 3.43 22.70 -6.93
C LYS A 38 2.91 23.67 -5.87
N THR A 39 2.78 23.22 -4.62
CA THR A 39 2.31 24.09 -3.51
C THR A 39 3.36 25.10 -3.08
N GLY A 40 4.65 24.80 -3.31
CA GLY A 40 5.77 25.65 -2.94
C GLY A 40 6.11 25.68 -1.44
N PHE A 41 5.43 24.86 -0.61
CA PHE A 41 5.72 24.71 0.82
C PHE A 41 6.69 23.55 1.07
N SER A 42 7.50 23.66 2.13
CA SER A 42 8.37 22.57 2.57
C SER A 42 7.57 21.45 3.23
N GLU A 43 8.13 20.24 3.22
CA GLU A 43 7.56 19.07 3.92
C GLU A 43 7.39 19.35 5.42
N GLU A 44 8.33 20.10 6.04
CA GLU A 44 8.26 20.51 7.45
C GLU A 44 6.98 21.30 7.77
N ILE A 45 6.57 22.22 6.89
CA ILE A 45 5.33 23.00 7.08
C ILE A 45 4.12 22.08 6.97
N LEU A 46 4.12 21.13 6.03
CA LEU A 46 2.99 20.23 5.78
C LEU A 46 2.84 19.14 6.85
N ASP A 47 3.95 18.79 7.48
CA ASP A 47 4.00 17.80 8.56
C ASP A 47 3.71 18.38 9.95
N ASP A 48 3.53 19.69 10.09
CA ASP A 48 3.14 20.35 11.35
C ASP A 48 1.64 20.14 11.64
N VAL A 49 1.31 18.88 11.99
CA VAL A 49 -0.04 18.39 12.27
C VAL A 49 -0.01 17.39 13.44
N ILE A 50 -0.90 17.60 14.40
CA ILE A 50 -1.10 16.70 15.54
C ILE A 50 -2.59 16.34 15.62
N ILE A 51 -2.91 15.06 15.67
CA ILE A 51 -4.29 14.57 15.80
C ILE A 51 -4.40 13.69 17.04
N LEU A 52 -5.40 13.98 17.87
CA LEU A 52 -5.72 13.23 19.09
C LEU A 52 -7.18 12.79 19.03
N ILE A 53 -7.38 11.47 18.97
CA ILE A 53 -8.72 10.86 18.88
C ILE A 53 -9.11 10.31 20.25
N LYS A 54 -10.10 10.93 20.88
CA LYS A 54 -10.74 10.50 22.14
C LYS A 54 -12.01 9.71 21.81
N SER A 55 -12.61 9.12 22.84
CA SER A 55 -13.87 8.36 22.69
C SER A 55 -15.05 9.22 22.27
N ASP A 56 -15.02 10.51 22.57
CA ASP A 56 -16.13 11.46 22.41
C ASP A 56 -15.80 12.66 21.52
N SER A 57 -14.53 12.86 21.16
CA SER A 57 -14.05 14.06 20.49
C SER A 57 -12.78 13.77 19.69
N VAL A 58 -12.52 14.61 18.69
CA VAL A 58 -11.26 14.62 17.95
C VAL A 58 -10.66 16.00 18.06
N HIS A 59 -9.39 16.08 18.44
CA HIS A 59 -8.65 17.31 18.49
C HIS A 59 -7.60 17.30 17.37
N LEU A 60 -7.50 18.39 16.64
CA LEU A 60 -6.54 18.55 15.55
C LEU A 60 -5.84 19.89 15.71
N TYR A 61 -4.52 19.86 15.92
CA TYR A 61 -3.66 21.00 15.76
C TYR A 61 -3.07 21.01 14.35
N CYS A 62 -3.04 22.17 13.73
CA CYS A 62 -2.33 22.40 12.47
C CYS A 62 -2.00 23.88 12.29
N ASN A 63 -0.95 24.17 11.54
CA ASN A 63 -0.67 25.54 11.09
C ASN A 63 -1.73 26.06 10.09
N PRO A 64 -1.78 27.38 9.81
CA PRO A 64 -2.77 27.98 8.92
C PRO A 64 -2.71 27.45 7.47
N VAL A 65 -1.53 27.01 7.02
CA VAL A 65 -1.33 26.43 5.69
C VAL A 65 -2.08 25.11 5.59
N ASN A 66 -1.83 24.19 6.54
CA ASN A 66 -2.47 22.87 6.59
C ASN A 66 -3.98 22.95 6.80
N TYR A 67 -4.48 23.96 7.50
CA TYR A 67 -5.92 24.13 7.75
C TYR A 67 -6.74 24.04 6.46
N ARG A 68 -6.30 24.70 5.38
CA ARG A 68 -7.01 24.73 4.09
C ARG A 68 -7.04 23.36 3.41
N TYR A 69 -5.97 22.58 3.54
CA TYR A 69 -5.86 21.26 2.94
C TYR A 69 -6.57 20.18 3.75
N LEU A 70 -6.56 20.29 5.08
CA LEU A 70 -7.18 19.32 5.98
C LEU A 70 -8.70 19.47 6.06
N LEU A 71 -9.21 20.70 5.99
CA LEU A 71 -10.64 20.99 6.21
C LEU A 71 -11.59 20.12 5.36
N PRO A 72 -11.37 19.87 4.06
CA PRO A 72 -12.24 18.99 3.27
C PRO A 72 -12.35 17.56 3.82
N TYR A 73 -11.29 17.04 4.43
CA TYR A 73 -11.22 15.67 4.95
C TYR A 73 -11.83 15.54 6.34
N VAL A 74 -11.59 16.54 7.20
CA VAL A 74 -11.92 16.44 8.62
C VAL A 74 -13.21 17.18 9.01
N ALA A 75 -13.74 18.10 8.18
CA ALA A 75 -14.92 18.90 8.52
C ALA A 75 -16.16 18.07 8.89
N HIS A 76 -16.22 16.83 8.44
CA HIS A 76 -17.33 15.90 8.70
C HIS A 76 -17.16 15.11 10.00
N TRP A 77 -16.02 15.21 10.68
CA TRP A 77 -15.74 14.50 11.92
C TRP A 77 -16.61 15.06 13.06
N ARG A 78 -17.19 14.16 13.85
CA ARG A 78 -18.04 14.54 14.98
C ARG A 78 -17.18 15.06 16.12
N ASN A 79 -17.64 16.14 16.76
CA ASN A 79 -17.00 16.74 17.93
C ASN A 79 -15.51 17.07 17.65
N LEU A 80 -15.25 17.67 16.49
CA LEU A 80 -13.93 18.12 16.07
C LEU A 80 -13.58 19.46 16.72
N HIS A 81 -12.41 19.53 17.33
CA HIS A 81 -11.81 20.72 17.92
C HIS A 81 -10.53 21.07 17.17
N PHE A 82 -10.56 22.18 16.42
CA PHE A 82 -9.38 22.73 15.75
C PHE A 82 -8.58 23.62 16.69
N HIS A 83 -7.27 23.42 16.71
CA HIS A 83 -6.26 24.24 17.36
C HIS A 83 -5.38 24.84 16.26
N CYS A 84 -5.76 26.01 15.77
CA CYS A 84 -5.08 26.66 14.64
C CYS A 84 -5.09 28.16 14.85
N MET A 85 -3.93 28.80 14.72
CA MET A 85 -3.80 30.25 14.77
C MET A 85 -4.28 30.89 13.46
N THR A 86 -4.52 32.20 13.48
CA THR A 86 -4.68 32.95 12.23
C THR A 86 -3.33 33.13 11.53
N GLU A 87 -3.35 33.43 10.22
CA GLU A 87 -2.13 33.69 9.44
C GLU A 87 -1.27 34.81 10.05
N ASN A 88 -1.90 35.87 10.56
CA ASN A 88 -1.19 36.99 11.18
C ASN A 88 -0.55 36.62 12.53
N GLU A 89 -1.23 35.81 13.33
CA GLU A 89 -0.70 35.36 14.63
C GLU A 89 0.46 34.39 14.44
N TYR A 90 0.43 33.59 13.37
CA TYR A 90 1.47 32.62 13.02
C TYR A 90 2.76 33.27 12.48
N GLU A 91 2.77 34.58 12.19
CA GLU A 91 3.99 35.29 11.80
C GLU A 91 5.00 35.39 12.96
N ASP A 92 4.53 35.31 14.21
CA ASP A 92 5.37 35.23 15.39
C ASP A 92 5.71 33.77 15.71
N GLU A 93 6.92 33.36 15.32
CA GLU A 93 7.42 31.98 15.47
C GLU A 93 7.46 31.51 16.93
N GLU A 94 7.79 32.40 17.87
CA GLU A 94 7.83 32.07 19.29
C GLU A 94 6.40 31.82 19.81
N ALA A 95 5.48 32.73 19.51
CA ALA A 95 4.07 32.57 19.87
C ALA A 95 3.42 31.33 19.21
N ALA A 96 3.83 30.99 17.98
CA ALA A 96 3.35 29.81 17.27
C ALA A 96 3.79 28.50 17.95
N GLU A 97 5.05 28.40 18.35
CA GLU A 97 5.55 27.24 19.08
C GLU A 97 4.91 27.12 20.47
N GLU A 98 4.75 28.23 21.21
CA GLU A 98 4.04 28.23 22.50
C GLU A 98 2.57 27.80 22.34
N PHE A 99 1.90 28.26 21.29
CA PHE A 99 0.53 27.87 20.98
C PHE A 99 0.43 26.37 20.65
N LYS A 100 1.35 25.81 19.88
CA LYS A 100 1.41 24.38 19.58
C LYS A 100 1.55 23.54 20.86
N ILE A 101 2.47 23.93 21.75
CA ILE A 101 2.72 23.23 23.01
C ILE A 101 1.49 23.30 23.92
N SER A 102 0.93 24.50 24.11
CA SER A 102 -0.26 24.70 24.96
C SER A 102 -1.49 23.97 24.41
N SER A 103 -1.67 23.96 23.08
CA SER A 103 -2.68 23.16 22.40
C SER A 103 -2.48 21.68 22.70
N PHE A 104 -1.27 21.14 22.52
CA PHE A 104 -0.97 19.74 22.82
C PHE A 104 -1.31 19.38 24.28
N VAL A 105 -0.95 20.22 25.25
CA VAL A 105 -1.26 20.05 26.67
C VAL A 105 -2.77 19.98 26.92
N ASP A 106 -3.55 20.87 26.30
CA ASP A 106 -5.01 20.86 26.41
C ASP A 106 -5.62 19.61 25.76
N MET A 107 -5.11 19.23 24.59
CA MET A 107 -5.59 18.07 23.85
C MET A 107 -5.38 16.75 24.61
N VAL A 108 -4.28 16.58 25.35
CA VAL A 108 -4.03 15.36 26.16
C VAL A 108 -4.71 15.38 27.54
N ARG A 109 -5.28 16.52 27.95
CA ARG A 109 -5.95 16.66 29.26
C ARG A 109 -7.07 15.63 29.44
N ASP A 110 -7.28 15.25 30.69
CA ASP A 110 -8.29 14.29 31.17
C ASP A 110 -8.14 12.86 30.60
N CYS A 111 -6.99 12.56 30.00
CA CYS A 111 -6.63 11.22 29.56
C CYS A 111 -5.64 10.60 30.54
N SER A 112 -5.75 9.30 30.82
CA SER A 112 -4.76 8.57 31.62
C SER A 112 -3.92 7.59 30.80
N ARG A 113 -4.44 7.17 29.63
CA ARG A 113 -3.86 6.14 28.78
C ARG A 113 -3.82 6.62 27.33
N ILE A 114 -2.65 6.57 26.71
CA ILE A 114 -2.39 7.05 25.35
C ILE A 114 -1.85 5.90 24.50
N GLY A 115 -2.55 5.61 23.41
CA GLY A 115 -2.16 4.68 22.37
C GLY A 115 -1.25 5.37 21.36
N ILE A 116 -0.08 4.78 21.11
CA ILE A 116 0.92 5.25 20.16
C ILE A 116 0.99 4.28 18.98
N PRO A 117 0.77 4.74 17.73
CA PRO A 117 1.06 3.95 16.54
C PRO A 117 2.58 3.90 16.35
N TYR A 118 3.27 3.08 17.13
CA TYR A 118 4.73 3.12 17.22
C TYR A 118 5.45 2.55 15.98
N SER A 119 4.87 1.52 15.36
CA SER A 119 5.44 0.78 14.23
C SER A 119 4.54 0.83 12.99
N SER A 120 5.13 0.83 11.80
CA SER A 120 4.42 0.70 10.53
C SER A 120 4.28 -0.77 10.08
N GLN A 121 3.28 -1.05 9.24
CA GLN A 121 3.04 -2.42 8.77
C GLN A 121 4.27 -3.00 8.07
N GLY A 122 4.67 -4.22 8.46
CA GLY A 122 5.86 -4.90 7.96
C GLY A 122 7.17 -4.54 8.66
N HIS A 123 7.19 -3.50 9.51
CA HIS A 123 8.37 -3.05 10.26
C HIS A 123 8.08 -2.96 11.76
N LEU A 124 7.87 -4.11 12.40
CA LEU A 124 7.61 -4.18 13.85
C LEU A 124 8.86 -3.78 14.66
N GLN A 125 8.74 -2.73 15.45
CA GLN A 125 9.77 -2.27 16.38
C GLN A 125 9.41 -2.68 17.81
N ILE A 126 10.43 -2.91 18.64
CA ILE A 126 10.21 -3.12 20.08
C ILE A 126 9.78 -1.80 20.69
N PHE A 127 8.58 -1.77 21.29
CA PHE A 127 8.06 -0.57 21.93
C PHE A 127 8.96 -0.12 23.10
N ASP A 128 9.43 1.11 23.03
CA ASP A 128 10.21 1.75 24.08
C ASP A 128 9.61 3.13 24.40
N MET A 129 9.02 3.24 25.60
CA MET A 129 8.43 4.50 26.04
C MET A 129 9.45 5.64 26.14
N PHE A 130 10.73 5.34 26.37
CA PHE A 130 11.78 6.35 26.46
C PHE A 130 12.17 6.90 25.09
N VAL A 131 11.84 6.21 24.01
CA VAL A 131 11.95 6.76 22.65
C VAL A 131 10.85 7.79 22.43
N VAL A 132 9.62 7.49 22.86
CA VAL A 132 8.49 8.44 22.79
C VAL A 132 8.73 9.64 23.69
N GLU A 133 9.27 9.45 24.89
CA GLU A 133 9.62 10.57 25.78
C GLU A 133 10.58 11.55 25.10
N LYS A 134 11.47 11.08 24.21
CA LYS A 134 12.44 11.91 23.48
C LYS A 134 11.87 12.65 22.27
N TRP A 135 10.59 12.48 21.93
CA TRP A 135 9.93 13.23 20.86
C TRP A 135 9.90 14.73 21.22
N PRO A 136 10.26 15.65 20.29
CA PRO A 136 10.30 17.08 20.60
C PRO A 136 9.02 17.62 21.27
N ILE A 137 7.84 17.28 20.74
CA ILE A 137 6.57 17.74 21.35
C ILE A 137 6.32 17.16 22.75
N VAL A 138 6.78 15.93 22.99
CA VAL A 138 6.67 15.26 24.29
C VAL A 138 7.66 15.84 25.29
N GLN A 139 8.86 16.21 24.85
CA GLN A 139 9.82 16.95 25.67
C GLN A 139 9.29 18.35 26.01
N ALA A 140 8.65 19.03 25.04
CA ALA A 140 8.07 20.35 25.23
C ALA A 140 6.91 20.35 26.25
N PHE A 141 6.20 19.22 26.40
CA PHE A 141 5.20 19.05 27.46
C PHE A 141 5.77 19.26 28.87
N ALA A 142 7.05 18.97 29.10
CA ALA A 142 7.68 19.13 30.42
C ALA A 142 8.16 20.57 30.70
N LEU A 143 8.04 21.50 29.75
CA LEU A 143 8.50 22.88 29.92
C LEU A 143 7.69 23.60 31.00
N GLU A 144 8.39 24.25 31.93
CA GLU A 144 7.77 25.04 32.99
C GLU A 144 7.05 26.27 32.40
N GLY A 145 5.84 26.55 32.91
CA GLY A 145 5.04 27.73 32.54
C GLY A 145 4.03 27.51 31.40
N ILE A 146 4.39 26.72 30.39
CA ILE A 146 3.56 26.50 29.18
C ILE A 146 3.15 25.03 29.04
N GLY A 147 4.03 24.13 29.46
CA GLY A 147 3.82 22.69 29.41
C GLY A 147 2.83 22.18 30.45
N GLY A 148 2.65 20.87 30.44
CA GLY A 148 1.79 20.16 31.38
C GLY A 148 2.44 19.89 32.73
N ASP A 149 3.69 20.32 32.98
CA ASP A 149 4.50 20.14 34.19
C ASP A 149 4.94 18.66 34.44
N GLY A 150 6.25 18.41 34.48
CA GLY A 150 6.84 17.06 34.65
C GLY A 150 6.90 16.19 33.39
N PHE A 151 7.54 15.01 33.51
CA PHE A 151 7.71 14.07 32.40
C PHE A 151 6.37 13.47 31.92
N PHE A 152 6.24 13.27 30.61
CA PHE A 152 4.99 12.84 30.00
C PHE A 152 4.62 11.42 30.40
N THR A 153 5.58 10.49 30.36
CA THR A 153 5.43 9.09 30.79
C THR A 153 5.20 8.92 32.30
N MET A 154 5.45 9.95 33.12
CA MET A 154 5.06 9.93 34.53
C MET A 154 3.59 10.28 34.74
N LYS A 155 2.97 11.01 33.80
CA LYS A 155 1.55 11.40 33.86
C LYS A 155 0.64 10.47 33.09
N TYR A 156 1.10 9.94 31.96
CA TYR A 156 0.29 9.13 31.07
C TYR A 156 0.90 7.75 30.86
N GLU A 157 0.06 6.72 30.92
CA GLU A 157 0.43 5.36 30.56
C GLU A 157 0.43 5.23 29.03
N LEU A 158 1.59 4.94 28.45
CA LEU A 158 1.75 4.76 27.00
C LEU A 158 1.59 3.28 26.62
N GLN A 159 0.85 3.04 25.54
CA GLN A 159 0.64 1.70 24.99
C GLN A 159 0.87 1.71 23.48
N ASP A 160 1.61 0.73 22.97
CA ASP A 160 1.68 0.48 21.53
C ASP A 160 0.35 -0.09 21.02
N VAL A 161 -0.22 0.55 19.99
CA VAL A 161 -1.46 0.14 19.34
C VAL A 161 -1.28 -0.28 17.87
N SER A 162 -0.04 -0.37 17.40
CA SER A 162 0.30 -0.66 15.98
C SER A 162 -0.39 -1.92 15.46
N LEU A 163 -0.30 -3.05 16.20
CA LEU A 163 -0.95 -4.31 15.81
C LEU A 163 -2.47 -4.20 15.71
N SER A 164 -3.09 -3.39 16.57
CA SER A 164 -4.54 -3.19 16.52
C SER A 164 -4.94 -2.36 15.29
N LEU A 165 -4.11 -1.37 14.92
CA LEU A 165 -4.32 -0.55 13.74
C LEU A 165 -4.12 -1.33 12.44
N TRP A 166 -3.16 -2.24 12.36
CA TRP A 166 -2.99 -3.09 11.15
C TRP A 166 -4.20 -3.97 10.88
N ASN A 167 -4.89 -4.43 11.93
CA ASN A 167 -6.18 -5.13 11.78
C ASN A 167 -7.29 -4.22 11.24
N VAL A 168 -7.17 -2.90 11.42
CA VAL A 168 -8.09 -1.92 10.83
C VAL A 168 -7.70 -1.66 9.37
N TYR A 169 -6.41 -1.43 9.09
CA TYR A 169 -5.91 -1.14 7.74
C TYR A 169 -6.12 -2.29 6.75
N SER A 170 -6.07 -3.54 7.24
CA SER A 170 -6.29 -4.73 6.41
C SER A 170 -7.75 -4.96 6.00
N ARG A 171 -8.69 -4.16 6.51
CA ARG A 171 -10.10 -4.27 6.14
C ARG A 171 -10.35 -3.52 4.85
N MET A 172 -11.00 -4.19 3.89
CA MET A 172 -11.45 -3.54 2.66
C MET A 172 -12.52 -2.49 2.97
N ASP A 173 -12.21 -1.24 2.69
CA ASP A 173 -13.12 -0.09 2.73
C ASP A 173 -13.41 0.43 1.30
N PRO A 174 -14.36 1.38 1.12
CA PRO A 174 -14.69 1.92 -0.20
C PRO A 174 -13.52 2.56 -0.94
N MET A 175 -12.63 3.28 -0.25
CA MET A 175 -11.45 3.89 -0.87
C MET A 175 -10.46 2.81 -1.31
N SER A 176 -10.16 1.85 -0.42
CA SER A 176 -9.31 0.70 -0.75
C SER A 176 -9.86 -0.08 -1.95
N LEU A 177 -11.18 -0.22 -2.05
CA LEU A 177 -11.86 -0.85 -3.18
C LEU A 177 -11.77 -0.01 -4.46
N GLU A 178 -11.94 1.30 -4.37
CA GLU A 178 -11.82 2.22 -5.50
C GLU A 178 -10.40 2.25 -6.06
N ASN A 179 -9.39 2.32 -5.19
CA ASN A 179 -7.98 2.23 -5.59
C ASN A 179 -7.69 0.88 -6.27
N MET A 180 -8.20 -0.23 -5.71
CA MET A 180 -8.07 -1.54 -6.34
C MET A 180 -8.67 -1.57 -7.76
N ILE A 181 -9.84 -0.95 -7.96
CA ILE A 181 -10.53 -0.99 -9.26
C ILE A 181 -9.86 -0.03 -10.26
N SER A 182 -9.47 1.16 -9.81
CA SER A 182 -9.01 2.26 -10.66
C SER A 182 -7.52 2.18 -10.99
N GLU A 183 -6.72 1.61 -10.09
CA GLU A 183 -5.26 1.52 -10.23
C GLU A 183 -4.82 0.06 -10.38
N ASP A 184 -4.94 -0.74 -9.32
CA ASP A 184 -4.38 -2.11 -9.29
C ASP A 184 -4.91 -2.97 -10.44
N LEU A 185 -6.22 -2.98 -10.64
CA LEU A 185 -6.87 -3.81 -11.66
C LEU A 185 -6.52 -3.35 -13.07
N VAL A 186 -6.39 -2.04 -13.30
CA VAL A 186 -6.02 -1.48 -14.61
C VAL A 186 -4.59 -1.87 -14.97
N VAL A 187 -3.66 -1.74 -14.03
CA VAL A 187 -2.26 -2.14 -14.24
C VAL A 187 -2.17 -3.66 -14.43
N PHE A 188 -2.96 -4.43 -13.68
CA PHE A 188 -3.02 -5.88 -13.82
C PHE A 188 -3.57 -6.31 -15.19
N GLU A 189 -4.65 -5.69 -15.67
CA GLU A 189 -5.21 -5.91 -17.01
C GLU A 189 -4.21 -5.56 -18.12
N HIS A 190 -3.43 -4.49 -17.93
CA HIS A 190 -2.36 -4.14 -18.86
C HIS A 190 -1.31 -5.26 -18.97
N GLN A 191 -0.95 -5.92 -17.86
CA GLN A 191 -0.04 -7.07 -17.91
C GLN A 191 -0.62 -8.25 -18.68
N TRP A 192 -1.94 -8.48 -18.56
CA TRP A 192 -2.63 -9.49 -19.37
C TRP A 192 -2.59 -9.17 -20.87
N THR A 193 -2.77 -7.90 -21.21
CA THR A 193 -2.68 -7.44 -22.60
C THR A 193 -1.28 -7.67 -23.17
N ASN A 194 -0.23 -7.30 -22.41
CA ASN A 194 1.17 -7.53 -22.80
C ASN A 194 1.51 -9.03 -22.90
N PHE A 195 0.98 -9.84 -21.97
CA PHE A 195 1.12 -11.29 -22.01
C PHE A 195 0.53 -11.88 -23.30
N PHE A 196 -0.69 -11.48 -23.68
CA PHE A 196 -1.33 -12.00 -24.89
C PHE A 196 -0.65 -11.52 -26.18
N ALA A 197 -0.09 -10.31 -26.19
CA ALA A 197 0.67 -9.79 -27.33
C ALA A 197 1.87 -10.69 -27.72
N ASN A 198 2.45 -11.44 -26.78
CA ASN A 198 3.50 -12.43 -27.09
C ASN A 198 3.03 -13.52 -28.06
N PHE A 199 1.72 -13.81 -28.08
CA PHE A 199 1.12 -14.84 -28.92
C PHE A 199 0.55 -14.28 -30.24
N ASP A 200 0.47 -12.95 -30.38
CA ASP A 200 0.03 -12.26 -31.60
C ASP A 200 1.22 -12.09 -32.57
N THR A 201 1.94 -13.19 -32.81
CA THR A 201 3.11 -13.25 -33.68
C THR A 201 2.95 -14.33 -34.75
N GLU A 202 3.71 -14.23 -35.84
CA GLU A 202 3.67 -15.26 -36.89
C GLU A 202 4.16 -16.61 -36.35
N ILE A 203 3.59 -17.70 -36.90
CA ILE A 203 3.84 -19.08 -36.44
C ILE A 203 5.33 -19.41 -36.23
N PRO A 204 6.28 -19.06 -37.13
CA PRO A 204 7.70 -19.39 -36.92
C PRO A 204 8.28 -18.79 -35.63
N PHE A 205 7.83 -17.59 -35.23
CA PHE A 205 8.27 -16.92 -34.00
C PHE A 205 7.53 -17.46 -32.78
N LEU A 206 6.23 -17.72 -32.91
CA LEU A 206 5.43 -18.35 -31.86
C LEU A 206 6.01 -19.69 -31.42
N LEU A 207 6.53 -20.48 -32.36
CA LEU A 207 7.14 -21.78 -32.08
C LEU A 207 8.44 -21.69 -31.25
N GLU A 208 9.15 -20.58 -31.36
CA GLU A 208 10.37 -20.29 -30.60
C GLU A 208 10.08 -19.46 -29.33
N LEU A 209 8.81 -19.20 -29.01
CA LEU A 209 8.43 -18.53 -27.77
C LEU A 209 8.68 -19.47 -26.58
N SER A 210 9.48 -19.02 -25.61
CA SER A 210 9.77 -19.76 -24.38
C SER A 210 8.77 -19.45 -23.26
N GLU A 211 8.63 -20.38 -22.31
CA GLU A 211 7.88 -20.14 -21.05
C GLU A 211 8.41 -18.90 -20.32
N SER A 212 9.73 -18.68 -20.40
CA SER A 212 10.38 -17.47 -19.92
C SER A 212 9.85 -16.23 -20.62
N GLN A 213 10.00 -16.14 -21.93
CA GLN A 213 9.58 -14.96 -22.69
C GLN A 213 8.08 -14.67 -22.52
N ALA A 214 7.25 -15.70 -22.58
CA ALA A 214 5.81 -15.56 -22.42
C ALA A 214 5.44 -14.98 -21.04
N GLY A 215 6.05 -15.47 -19.96
CA GLY A 215 5.73 -15.03 -18.60
C GLY A 215 6.41 -13.73 -18.14
N GLU A 216 7.23 -13.09 -18.99
CA GLU A 216 8.01 -11.90 -18.61
C GLU A 216 7.15 -10.76 -18.06
N PRO A 217 6.01 -10.37 -18.69
CA PRO A 217 5.20 -9.25 -18.20
C PRO A 217 4.75 -9.44 -16.75
N PHE A 218 4.33 -10.65 -16.38
CA PHE A 218 3.91 -10.95 -15.01
C PHE A 218 5.09 -10.99 -14.03
N ARG A 219 6.24 -11.55 -14.43
CA ARG A 219 7.41 -11.62 -13.54
C ARG A 219 7.96 -10.23 -13.23
N SER A 220 8.08 -9.39 -14.25
CA SER A 220 8.56 -8.02 -14.08
C SER A 220 7.59 -7.23 -13.20
N TYR A 221 6.29 -7.30 -13.49
CA TYR A 221 5.26 -6.65 -12.67
C TYR A 221 5.29 -7.11 -11.20
N PHE A 222 5.32 -8.43 -10.96
CA PHE A 222 5.40 -8.99 -9.61
C PHE A 222 6.68 -8.55 -8.89
N SER A 223 7.83 -8.60 -9.56
CA SER A 223 9.12 -8.21 -8.98
C SER A 223 9.15 -6.73 -8.58
N HIS A 224 8.65 -5.85 -9.45
CA HIS A 224 8.52 -4.42 -9.15
C HIS A 224 7.58 -4.16 -7.96
N GLY A 225 6.43 -4.84 -7.92
CA GLY A 225 5.50 -4.68 -6.80
C GLY A 225 6.04 -5.21 -5.47
N MET A 226 6.80 -6.31 -5.47
CA MET A 226 7.47 -6.81 -4.26
C MET A 226 8.51 -5.83 -3.72
N ILE A 227 9.28 -5.17 -4.60
CA ILE A 227 10.23 -4.12 -4.22
C ILE A 227 9.48 -2.91 -3.63
N SER A 228 8.41 -2.48 -4.27
CA SER A 228 7.63 -1.30 -3.86
C SER A 228 6.86 -1.49 -2.56
N SER A 229 6.43 -2.71 -2.25
CA SER A 229 5.59 -3.01 -1.07
C SER A 229 6.38 -3.43 0.17
N HIS A 230 7.71 -3.43 0.12
CA HIS A 230 8.60 -3.89 1.20
C HIS A 230 8.27 -5.30 1.73
N ILE A 231 7.54 -6.12 0.95
CA ILE A 231 7.18 -7.48 1.31
C ILE A 231 8.45 -8.34 1.20
N THR A 232 9.00 -8.76 2.33
CA THR A 232 10.19 -9.63 2.39
C THR A 232 9.85 -11.12 2.27
N GLU A 233 8.57 -11.47 2.30
CA GLU A 233 8.11 -12.84 2.12
C GLU A 233 8.23 -13.30 0.66
N ASN A 234 9.40 -13.84 0.32
CA ASN A 234 9.60 -14.69 -0.84
C ASN A 234 8.96 -16.07 -0.60
N SER A 235 7.65 -16.13 -0.36
CA SER A 235 6.99 -17.42 -0.30
C SER A 235 7.02 -18.03 -1.71
N PRO A 236 7.59 -19.23 -1.91
CA PRO A 236 7.77 -19.82 -3.23
C PRO A 236 6.44 -19.97 -4.01
N HIS A 237 5.34 -20.18 -3.27
CA HIS A 237 3.98 -20.34 -3.81
C HIS A 237 3.34 -19.08 -4.41
N ARG A 238 4.02 -17.93 -4.43
CA ARG A 238 3.45 -16.65 -4.90
C ARG A 238 4.00 -16.15 -6.23
N GLN A 239 5.06 -16.77 -6.77
CA GLN A 239 5.69 -16.28 -8.00
C GLN A 239 4.85 -16.60 -9.25
N PRO A 240 4.71 -15.65 -10.19
CA PRO A 240 3.99 -15.88 -11.43
C PRO A 240 4.78 -16.82 -12.35
N PHE A 241 4.07 -17.70 -13.06
CA PHE A 241 4.67 -18.64 -14.00
C PHE A 241 3.74 -18.94 -15.20
N VAL A 242 4.36 -19.49 -16.25
CA VAL A 242 3.71 -19.96 -17.47
C VAL A 242 4.31 -21.32 -17.82
N LEU A 243 3.45 -22.30 -18.08
CA LEU A 243 3.84 -23.68 -18.40
C LEU A 243 3.15 -24.12 -19.69
N PHE A 244 3.92 -24.71 -20.60
CA PHE A 244 3.42 -25.20 -21.88
C PHE A 244 3.23 -26.72 -21.88
N GLY A 245 2.16 -27.19 -22.51
CA GLY A 245 1.95 -28.59 -22.84
C GLY A 245 2.14 -29.53 -21.64
N ASN A 246 3.07 -30.48 -21.77
CA ASN A 246 3.34 -31.50 -20.76
C ASN A 246 3.98 -30.94 -19.47
N HIS A 247 4.35 -29.66 -19.41
CA HIS A 247 4.85 -29.05 -18.18
C HIS A 247 3.76 -28.57 -17.25
N SER A 248 2.51 -28.49 -17.71
CA SER A 248 1.36 -28.15 -16.85
C SER A 248 0.91 -29.33 -15.96
N THR A 249 1.85 -30.09 -15.38
CA THR A 249 1.55 -31.22 -14.49
C THR A 249 1.15 -30.73 -13.11
N ARG A 250 0.42 -31.56 -12.37
CA ARG A 250 0.05 -31.27 -10.98
C ARG A 250 1.27 -31.04 -10.08
N ASP A 251 2.35 -31.79 -10.31
CA ASP A 251 3.59 -31.65 -9.54
C ASP A 251 4.20 -30.26 -9.76
N ASN A 252 4.27 -29.82 -11.02
CA ASN A 252 4.74 -28.49 -11.38
C ASN A 252 3.83 -27.39 -10.82
N LEU A 253 2.51 -27.55 -10.84
CA LEU A 253 1.58 -26.56 -10.26
C LEU A 253 1.66 -26.43 -8.73
N SER A 254 2.03 -27.51 -8.04
CA SER A 254 2.11 -27.56 -6.56
C SER A 254 3.51 -27.26 -6.01
N ALA A 255 4.54 -27.39 -6.84
CA ALA A 255 5.90 -27.03 -6.48
C ALA A 255 5.99 -25.52 -6.36
N GLY A 256 6.00 -25.00 -5.14
CA GLY A 256 6.35 -23.60 -4.88
C GLY A 256 7.74 -23.23 -5.42
N SER A 257 8.58 -24.17 -5.83
CA SER A 257 9.94 -23.90 -6.29
C SER A 257 10.07 -23.68 -7.80
N PHE A 258 9.41 -22.68 -8.38
CA PHE A 258 9.82 -22.21 -9.72
C PHE A 258 10.90 -21.16 -9.57
N ASN A 259 12.15 -21.60 -9.44
CA ASN A 259 13.28 -20.69 -9.39
C ASN A 259 13.88 -20.35 -10.75
N PHE A 260 13.41 -20.91 -11.89
CA PHE A 260 13.85 -20.41 -13.18
C PHE A 260 12.77 -20.44 -14.27
N PRO A 261 12.55 -19.31 -14.96
CA PRO A 261 11.83 -19.30 -16.21
C PRO A 261 12.68 -20.07 -17.25
N SER A 262 12.14 -21.13 -17.83
CA SER A 262 12.91 -21.97 -18.76
C SER A 262 12.95 -21.36 -20.15
N GLU A 263 14.14 -20.97 -20.60
CA GLU A 263 14.38 -20.58 -21.99
C GLU A 263 14.37 -21.78 -22.95
N GLY A 264 14.52 -23.00 -22.43
CA GLY A 264 14.54 -24.23 -23.24
C GLY A 264 13.17 -24.83 -23.50
N HIS A 265 12.15 -24.42 -22.74
CA HIS A 265 10.79 -24.90 -22.88
C HIS A 265 10.02 -23.99 -23.81
N LEU A 266 9.90 -24.44 -25.05
CA LEU A 266 9.34 -23.68 -26.16
C LEU A 266 7.99 -24.25 -26.56
N VAL A 267 7.17 -23.45 -27.22
CA VAL A 267 5.91 -23.93 -27.81
C VAL A 267 6.16 -25.14 -28.72
N ARG A 268 7.31 -25.21 -29.42
CA ARG A 268 7.62 -26.32 -30.34
C ARG A 268 7.96 -27.67 -29.73
N ASN A 269 8.41 -27.73 -28.47
CA ASN A 269 9.03 -28.94 -27.91
C ASN A 269 8.38 -29.46 -26.62
N THR A 270 7.34 -28.79 -26.14
CA THR A 270 6.67 -29.09 -24.86
C THR A 270 5.39 -29.92 -25.01
N GLY A 271 4.98 -30.24 -26.23
CA GLY A 271 3.87 -31.16 -26.51
C GLY A 271 4.25 -32.65 -26.34
N PRO A 272 3.25 -33.57 -26.40
CA PRO A 272 3.48 -35.02 -26.34
C PRO A 272 4.54 -35.48 -27.34
N ALA A 273 5.50 -36.29 -26.87
CA ALA A 273 6.63 -36.78 -27.67
C ALA A 273 7.50 -35.67 -28.31
N GLY A 274 7.60 -34.49 -27.69
CA GLY A 274 8.40 -33.37 -28.19
C GLY A 274 7.74 -32.61 -29.34
N SER A 275 6.42 -32.76 -29.51
CA SER A 275 5.62 -32.02 -30.48
C SER A 275 5.26 -30.62 -29.98
N PHE A 276 4.47 -29.89 -30.77
CA PHE A 276 3.94 -28.58 -30.40
C PHE A 276 3.02 -28.65 -29.19
N ALA A 277 3.18 -27.72 -28.25
CA ALA A 277 2.21 -27.49 -27.19
C ALA A 277 0.88 -27.03 -27.80
N LYS A 278 -0.19 -27.69 -27.37
CA LYS A 278 -1.58 -27.35 -27.74
C LYS A 278 -2.32 -26.63 -26.63
N HIS A 279 -1.70 -26.48 -25.47
CA HIS A 279 -2.26 -25.78 -24.34
C HIS A 279 -1.16 -25.15 -23.50
N MET A 280 -1.54 -24.18 -22.69
CA MET A 280 -0.69 -23.57 -21.67
C MET A 280 -1.48 -23.33 -20.39
N VAL A 281 -0.74 -23.28 -19.28
CA VAL A 281 -1.25 -22.90 -17.97
C VAL A 281 -0.43 -21.75 -17.43
N THR A 282 -1.09 -20.67 -17.02
CA THR A 282 -0.45 -19.53 -16.36
C THR A 282 -1.04 -19.30 -14.99
N VAL A 283 -0.18 -18.94 -14.04
CA VAL A 283 -0.55 -18.46 -12.70
C VAL A 283 0.13 -17.13 -12.50
N THR A 284 -0.64 -16.14 -12.05
CA THR A 284 -0.12 -14.82 -11.68
C THR A 284 -0.87 -14.27 -10.49
N SER A 285 -0.25 -13.33 -9.79
CA SER A 285 -0.83 -12.61 -8.66
C SER A 285 -0.52 -11.13 -8.73
N CYS A 286 -1.45 -10.32 -8.21
CA CYS A 286 -1.21 -8.89 -8.03
C CYS A 286 -0.36 -8.69 -6.76
N PRO A 287 0.82 -8.08 -6.84
CA PRO A 287 1.60 -7.74 -5.65
C PRO A 287 0.79 -6.80 -4.74
N GLY A 288 0.87 -6.99 -3.42
CA GLY A 288 0.11 -6.22 -2.43
C GLY A 288 -1.29 -6.78 -2.08
N GLN A 289 -1.95 -7.48 -3.01
CA GLN A 289 -3.19 -8.20 -2.72
C GLN A 289 -2.91 -9.69 -2.54
N LEU A 290 -2.55 -10.05 -1.32
CA LEU A 290 -2.43 -11.45 -0.90
C LEU A 290 -3.74 -12.17 -1.26
N ASN A 291 -3.67 -13.16 -2.15
CA ASN A 291 -4.68 -14.20 -2.45
C ASN A 291 -5.49 -14.11 -3.75
N LYS A 292 -5.04 -13.42 -4.80
CA LYS A 292 -5.64 -13.58 -6.15
C LYS A 292 -4.70 -14.33 -7.08
N PHE A 293 -4.96 -15.62 -7.25
CA PHE A 293 -4.33 -16.45 -8.27
C PHE A 293 -5.28 -16.59 -9.45
N VAL A 294 -4.84 -16.17 -10.63
CA VAL A 294 -5.57 -16.44 -11.87
C VAL A 294 -4.90 -17.62 -12.55
N LEU A 295 -5.60 -18.77 -12.57
CA LEU A 295 -5.23 -19.92 -13.39
C LEU A 295 -5.95 -19.82 -14.73
N ILE A 296 -5.21 -19.71 -15.84
CA ILE A 296 -5.80 -19.79 -17.19
C ILE A 296 -5.24 -21.00 -17.91
N GLU A 297 -6.13 -21.87 -18.38
CA GLU A 297 -5.85 -22.89 -19.39
C GLU A 297 -6.26 -22.34 -20.76
N LYS A 298 -5.30 -22.14 -21.67
CA LYS A 298 -5.58 -21.70 -23.04
C LYS A 298 -5.13 -22.77 -24.02
N SER A 299 -5.98 -23.11 -25.00
CA SER A 299 -5.55 -23.91 -26.14
C SER A 299 -4.78 -23.06 -27.15
N LEU A 300 -3.60 -23.55 -27.54
CA LEU A 300 -2.76 -23.00 -28.60
C LEU A 300 -3.20 -23.67 -29.92
N ASP A 301 -4.31 -23.18 -30.50
CA ASP A 301 -4.77 -23.61 -31.82
C ASP A 301 -3.89 -23.01 -32.93
N ILE A 302 -2.66 -23.52 -33.06
CA ILE A 302 -1.66 -23.08 -34.05
C ILE A 302 -2.14 -23.33 -35.50
N LEU A 303 -3.20 -24.12 -35.68
CA LEU A 303 -3.74 -24.53 -37.00
C LEU A 303 -4.96 -23.72 -37.48
N ASN A 304 -5.56 -22.85 -36.67
CA ASN A 304 -6.84 -22.16 -36.98
C ASN A 304 -6.78 -20.61 -36.83
N GLN A 305 -5.71 -19.95 -37.27
CA GLN A 305 -5.61 -18.48 -37.25
C GLN A 305 -6.49 -17.73 -38.32
N THR A 306 -7.59 -18.31 -38.81
CA THR A 306 -8.43 -17.68 -39.86
C THR A 306 -9.77 -17.10 -39.40
N SER A 307 -10.08 -17.03 -38.11
CA SER A 307 -11.37 -16.49 -37.65
C SER A 307 -11.28 -15.55 -36.46
N TYR A 308 -10.59 -14.42 -36.60
CA TYR A 308 -10.73 -13.27 -35.68
C TYR A 308 -10.67 -11.95 -36.45
N LEU A 309 -11.63 -11.75 -37.36
CA LEU A 309 -11.98 -10.46 -37.94
C LEU A 309 -13.49 -10.43 -38.05
N GLU A 310 -14.18 -9.84 -37.05
CA GLU A 310 -15.49 -9.17 -37.14
C GLU A 310 -16.15 -9.08 -35.75
N SER A 311 -15.69 -8.16 -34.90
CA SER A 311 -16.56 -7.33 -34.04
C SER A 311 -15.68 -6.46 -33.13
N GLY A 312 -15.67 -5.15 -33.38
CA GLY A 312 -14.81 -4.15 -32.74
C GLY A 312 -15.13 -3.80 -31.28
N LEU A 313 -15.43 -4.79 -30.44
CA LEU A 313 -15.43 -4.72 -28.98
C LEU A 313 -15.11 -6.13 -28.49
N PRO A 314 -14.10 -6.37 -27.61
CA PRO A 314 -13.79 -7.70 -27.14
C PRO A 314 -14.88 -8.15 -26.15
N LEU A 315 -15.93 -8.76 -26.67
CA LEU A 315 -16.78 -9.65 -25.89
C LEU A 315 -15.97 -10.93 -25.68
N PHE A 316 -15.30 -11.02 -24.53
CA PHE A 316 -14.60 -12.22 -24.09
C PHE A 316 -15.61 -13.37 -23.93
N LEU A 317 -15.80 -14.17 -24.98
CA LEU A 317 -16.40 -15.50 -24.85
C LEU A 317 -15.33 -16.44 -24.28
N PHE A 318 -15.20 -16.35 -22.96
CA PHE A 318 -14.43 -17.26 -22.12
C PHE A 318 -14.98 -18.68 -22.22
N ASN A 319 -14.24 -19.60 -22.84
CA ASN A 319 -14.20 -20.99 -22.39
C ASN A 319 -12.97 -21.16 -21.50
N SER A 320 -12.94 -20.39 -20.41
CA SER A 320 -11.90 -20.47 -19.37
C SER A 320 -12.54 -20.95 -18.09
N SER A 321 -12.04 -22.05 -17.54
CA SER A 321 -12.42 -22.51 -16.22
C SER A 321 -11.65 -21.67 -15.19
N PHE A 322 -12.21 -20.54 -14.76
CA PHE A 322 -11.66 -19.79 -13.62
C PHE A 322 -11.84 -20.64 -12.36
N THR A 323 -10.75 -21.22 -11.87
CA THR A 323 -10.75 -21.94 -10.61
C THR A 323 -9.99 -21.10 -9.60
N LEU A 324 -10.72 -20.50 -8.65
CA LEU A 324 -10.10 -19.97 -7.43
C LEU A 324 -9.52 -21.17 -6.68
N LEU A 325 -8.19 -21.21 -6.54
CA LEU A 325 -7.56 -22.18 -5.66
C LEU A 325 -7.98 -21.87 -4.21
N PRO A 326 -8.49 -22.85 -3.44
CA PRO A 326 -8.79 -22.63 -2.04
C PRO A 326 -7.52 -22.30 -1.26
N THR A 327 -7.67 -21.40 -0.29
CA THR A 327 -6.65 -20.91 0.66
C THR A 327 -5.88 -22.00 1.37
#